data_AF-A0A193H364-F1
#
_entry.id   AF-A0A193H364-F1
#
_cell.length_a   1.000
_cell.length_b   1.000
_cell.length_c   1.000
_cell.angle_alpha   90.00
_cell.angle_beta   90.00
_cell.angle_gamma   90.00
#
_symmetry.space_group_name_H-M   'P 1'
#
loop_
_entity.id
_entity.type
_entity.pdbx_description
1 polymer ?
#
loop_
_entity_poly.entity_id
_entity_poly.type
_entity_poly.pdbx_seq_one_letter_code
_entity_poly.pdbx_strand_id
1 'polypeptide(L)'
;GKEYKFRIELQDKNLGSIDNLSSPNLYWELDGIKKIIPAENLFLRDYSNIEKNDPFIPNNNFFDPRLMSDWEDEDLDTDNDNIPDSYERNGYTIKDLIAVKWEDSFAEQGYKKYVSNYLESNTAGDPYTDYEKASGSFDKAIKTEARDP
;
A
#
# COMPACT_ATOMS: atom_id res chain seq x y z
N GLY A 1 -15.75 -11.64 -16.23
CA GLY A 1 -15.47 -12.65 -15.19
C GLY A 1 -16.10 -12.20 -13.89
N LYS A 2 -15.87 -12.92 -12.79
CA LYS A 2 -16.15 -12.41 -11.45
C LYS A 2 -14.83 -12.07 -10.77
N GLU A 3 -14.77 -10.92 -10.14
CA GLU A 3 -13.60 -10.44 -9.41
C GLU A 3 -13.75 -10.77 -7.93
N TYR A 4 -12.61 -10.99 -7.28
CA TYR A 4 -12.54 -11.39 -5.88
C TYR A 4 -11.40 -10.61 -5.21
N LYS A 5 -11.72 -9.97 -4.09
CA LYS A 5 -10.70 -9.40 -3.19
C LYS A 5 -10.00 -10.57 -2.49
N PHE A 6 -8.67 -10.51 -2.40
CA PHE A 6 -7.88 -11.50 -1.67
C PHE A 6 -6.73 -10.82 -0.94
N ARG A 7 -6.32 -11.42 0.18
CA ARG A 7 -5.24 -10.95 1.05
C ARG A 7 -4.25 -12.09 1.26
N ILE A 8 -2.96 -11.77 1.22
CA ILE A 8 -1.88 -12.71 1.53
C ILE A 8 -1.05 -12.10 2.65
N GLU A 9 -0.83 -12.85 3.71
CA GLU A 9 0.10 -12.49 4.77
C GLU A 9 1.23 -13.51 4.84
N LEU A 10 2.44 -13.03 5.12
CA LEU A 10 3.61 -13.87 5.29
C LEU A 10 4.21 -13.59 6.67
N GLN A 11 4.45 -14.65 7.45
CA GLN A 11 5.12 -14.57 8.74
C GLN A 11 6.29 -15.56 8.75
N ASP A 12 7.52 -15.06 8.87
CA ASP A 12 8.71 -15.85 9.13
C ASP A 12 9.62 -15.06 10.08
N LYS A 13 10.26 -15.76 11.02
CA LYS A 13 11.16 -15.17 12.02
C LYS A 13 12.41 -14.53 11.41
N ASN A 14 12.69 -14.83 10.16
CA ASN A 14 13.85 -14.35 9.42
C ASN A 14 13.47 -13.44 8.24
N LEU A 15 12.22 -12.94 8.16
CA LEU A 15 11.90 -11.89 7.20
C LEU A 15 12.73 -10.66 7.59
N GLY A 16 13.68 -10.27 6.75
CA GLY A 16 14.38 -9.00 6.88
C GLY A 16 13.47 -7.83 6.49
N SER A 17 14.06 -6.67 6.16
CA SER A 17 13.33 -5.58 5.50
C SER A 17 12.62 -6.08 4.23
N ILE A 18 11.53 -5.42 3.84
CA ILE A 18 10.83 -5.65 2.58
C ILE A 18 11.78 -5.62 1.37
N ASP A 19 12.86 -4.84 1.45
CA ASP A 19 13.89 -4.76 0.41
C ASP A 19 14.70 -6.05 0.21
N ASN A 20 14.76 -6.90 1.25
CA ASN A 20 15.47 -8.17 1.24
C ASN A 20 14.53 -9.37 1.06
N LEU A 21 13.23 -9.13 0.96
CA LEU A 21 12.24 -10.19 0.79
C LEU A 21 12.27 -10.71 -0.65
N SER A 22 12.58 -11.99 -0.84
CA SER A 22 12.31 -12.62 -2.14
C SER A 22 10.81 -12.77 -2.31
N SER A 23 10.24 -12.10 -3.31
CA SER A 23 8.79 -12.15 -3.58
C SER A 23 8.35 -13.60 -3.83
N PRO A 24 7.40 -14.14 -3.04
CA PRO A 24 6.90 -15.48 -3.25
C PRO A 24 6.11 -15.56 -4.56
N ASN A 25 6.29 -16.65 -5.31
CA ASN A 25 5.48 -16.93 -6.49
C ASN A 25 4.09 -17.43 -6.09
N LEU A 26 3.04 -16.84 -6.67
CA LEU A 26 1.64 -17.24 -6.46
C LEU A 26 1.16 -18.17 -7.58
N TYR A 27 0.60 -19.32 -7.19
CA TYR A 27 0.12 -20.35 -8.11
C TYR A 27 -1.35 -20.68 -7.83
N TRP A 28 -2.06 -21.12 -8.87
CA TRP A 28 -3.35 -21.79 -8.76
C TRP A 28 -3.31 -23.16 -9.43
N GLU A 29 -4.27 -24.00 -9.11
CA GLU A 29 -4.42 -25.33 -9.69
C GLU A 29 -5.86 -25.54 -10.13
N LEU A 30 -6.05 -25.99 -11.37
CA LEU A 30 -7.32 -26.37 -11.93
C LEU A 30 -7.13 -27.69 -12.68
N ASP A 31 -7.99 -28.68 -12.43
CA ASP A 31 -7.95 -30.00 -13.07
C ASP A 31 -6.58 -30.69 -13.00
N GLY A 32 -5.85 -30.53 -11.90
CA GLY A 32 -4.51 -31.09 -11.70
C GLY A 32 -3.37 -30.33 -12.38
N ILE A 33 -3.66 -29.21 -13.04
CA ILE A 33 -2.67 -28.38 -13.73
C ILE A 33 -2.34 -27.16 -12.86
N LYS A 34 -1.18 -27.22 -12.19
CA LYS A 34 -0.62 -26.10 -11.45
C LYS A 34 0.08 -25.12 -12.39
N LYS A 35 -0.25 -23.82 -12.28
CA LYS A 35 0.42 -22.76 -13.04
C LYS A 35 0.54 -21.48 -12.21
N ILE A 36 1.50 -20.62 -12.55
CA ILE A 36 1.60 -19.26 -12.00
C ILE A 36 0.33 -18.51 -12.39
N ILE A 37 -0.21 -17.69 -11.48
CA ILE A 37 -1.37 -16.85 -11.82
C ILE A 37 -0.92 -15.82 -12.86
N PRO A 38 -1.54 -15.77 -14.06
CA PRO A 38 -1.19 -14.79 -15.07
C PRO A 38 -1.41 -13.36 -14.56
N ALA A 39 -0.52 -12.44 -14.95
CA ALA A 39 -0.59 -11.04 -14.52
C ALA A 39 -1.92 -10.38 -14.93
N GLU A 40 -2.53 -10.78 -16.05
CA GLU A 40 -3.84 -10.25 -16.45
C GLU A 40 -5.01 -10.67 -15.53
N ASN A 41 -4.78 -11.53 -14.54
CA ASN A 41 -5.78 -11.90 -13.52
C ASN A 41 -5.46 -11.29 -12.15
N LEU A 42 -4.39 -10.49 -12.05
CA LEU A 42 -3.97 -9.79 -10.85
C LEU A 42 -4.08 -8.29 -11.11
N PHE A 43 -4.97 -7.64 -10.39
CA PHE A 43 -5.21 -6.21 -10.49
C PHE A 43 -4.94 -5.58 -9.13
N LEU A 44 -4.40 -4.35 -9.15
CA LEU A 44 -4.34 -3.52 -7.96
C LEU A 44 -5.77 -3.17 -7.55
N ARG A 45 -5.94 -2.88 -6.25
CA ARG A 45 -7.19 -2.38 -5.74
C ARG A 45 -7.45 -0.97 -6.29
N ASP A 46 -8.72 -0.60 -6.39
CA ASP A 46 -9.12 0.77 -6.67
C ASP A 46 -8.89 1.63 -5.43
N TYR A 47 -7.83 2.43 -5.43
CA TYR A 47 -7.42 3.27 -4.31
C TYR A 47 -8.31 4.49 -4.10
N SER A 48 -9.14 4.85 -5.10
CA SER A 48 -10.16 5.90 -4.95
C SER A 48 -11.39 5.43 -4.16
N ASN A 49 -11.62 4.11 -4.07
CA ASN A 49 -12.80 3.53 -3.44
C ASN A 49 -12.53 3.11 -1.98
N ILE A 50 -12.56 4.09 -1.09
CA ILE A 50 -12.38 3.91 0.35
C ILE A 50 -13.65 3.33 0.98
N GLU A 51 -13.59 2.05 1.36
CA GLU A 51 -14.68 1.34 2.03
C GLU A 51 -14.37 1.15 3.52
N LYS A 52 -15.21 1.69 4.41
CA LYS A 52 -15.00 1.64 5.88
C LYS A 52 -14.77 0.23 6.46
N ASN A 53 -15.39 -0.79 5.87
CA ASN A 53 -15.32 -2.17 6.35
C ASN A 53 -14.29 -3.02 5.59
N ASP A 54 -13.52 -2.40 4.71
CA ASP A 54 -12.51 -3.06 3.89
C ASP A 54 -11.25 -2.20 3.86
N PRO A 55 -10.49 -2.14 4.96
CA PRO A 55 -9.28 -1.33 5.02
C PRO A 55 -8.20 -1.80 4.03
N PHE A 56 -7.40 -0.87 3.48
CA PHE A 56 -6.25 -1.21 2.62
C PHE A 56 -5.14 -1.86 3.44
N ILE A 57 -4.76 -1.21 4.55
CA ILE A 57 -3.89 -1.79 5.57
C ILE A 57 -4.78 -2.39 6.66
N PRO A 58 -4.98 -3.73 6.69
CA PRO A 58 -6.02 -4.28 7.52
C PRO A 58 -5.61 -4.29 8.98
N ASN A 59 -6.48 -3.84 9.89
CA ASN A 59 -6.23 -3.72 11.33
C ASN A 59 -6.19 -5.05 12.13
N ASN A 60 -5.92 -6.16 11.46
CA ASN A 60 -5.83 -7.49 12.02
C ASN A 60 -4.82 -8.33 11.23
N ASN A 61 -4.47 -9.51 11.73
CA ASN A 61 -3.67 -10.48 10.98
C ASN A 61 -4.23 -11.90 11.14
N PHE A 62 -3.85 -12.81 10.25
CA PHE A 62 -4.31 -14.20 10.24
C PHE A 62 -3.63 -15.09 11.29
N PHE A 63 -2.53 -14.64 11.90
CA PHE A 63 -1.69 -15.46 12.79
C PHE A 63 -2.04 -15.31 14.28
N ASP A 64 -2.36 -14.09 14.73
CA ASP A 64 -2.95 -13.81 16.04
C ASP A 64 -3.95 -12.63 15.94
N PRO A 65 -5.26 -12.92 15.91
CA PRO A 65 -6.30 -11.90 15.82
C PRO A 65 -6.43 -11.04 17.08
N ARG A 66 -5.68 -11.31 18.16
CA ARG A 66 -5.71 -10.55 19.42
C ARG A 66 -4.60 -9.50 19.53
N LEU A 67 -3.69 -9.43 18.56
CA LEU A 67 -2.53 -8.53 18.61
C LEU A 67 -2.85 -7.04 18.45
N MET A 68 -4.12 -6.63 18.35
CA MET A 68 -4.51 -5.22 18.22
C MET A 68 -3.96 -4.30 19.32
N SER A 69 -3.56 -4.83 20.49
CA SER A 69 -2.98 -4.02 21.57
C SER A 69 -1.56 -3.53 21.31
N ASP A 70 -0.86 -4.13 20.35
CA ASP A 70 0.58 -3.93 20.13
C ASP A 70 0.85 -3.18 18.81
N TRP A 71 -0.20 -2.65 18.17
CA TRP A 71 -0.08 -1.95 16.89
C TRP A 71 0.52 -0.58 17.12
N GLU A 72 1.65 -0.33 16.49
CA GLU A 72 2.31 0.97 16.54
C GLU A 72 1.77 1.87 15.42
N ASP A 73 2.10 3.17 15.44
CA ASP A 73 1.69 4.12 14.40
C ASP A 73 2.18 3.74 12.99
N GLU A 74 3.14 2.81 12.85
CA GLU A 74 3.58 2.25 11.56
C GLU A 74 2.64 1.17 11.01
N ASP A 75 1.71 0.65 11.83
CA ASP A 75 0.72 -0.36 11.46
C ASP A 75 -0.69 0.21 11.25
N LEU A 76 -0.91 1.50 11.56
CA LEU A 76 -2.22 2.16 11.49
C LEU A 76 -2.38 2.95 10.18
N ASP A 77 -3.58 2.92 9.62
CA ASP A 77 -4.02 3.64 8.42
C ASP A 77 -5.43 4.20 8.73
N THR A 78 -5.47 5.37 9.36
CA THR A 78 -6.68 5.90 10.01
C THR A 78 -7.70 6.40 9.00
N ASP A 79 -7.24 7.04 7.92
CA ASP A 79 -8.09 7.55 6.84
C ASP A 79 -8.31 6.54 5.71
N ASN A 80 -7.61 5.41 5.77
CA ASN A 80 -7.78 4.26 4.89
C ASN A 80 -7.45 4.57 3.44
N ASP A 81 -6.28 5.17 3.22
CA ASP A 81 -5.80 5.58 1.91
C ASP A 81 -4.63 4.73 1.39
N ASN A 82 -4.19 3.72 2.17
CA ASN A 82 -3.05 2.83 1.92
C ASN A 82 -1.67 3.40 2.29
N ILE A 83 -1.60 4.44 3.12
CA ILE A 83 -0.36 4.96 3.71
C ILE A 83 -0.44 4.85 5.24
N PRO A 84 0.60 4.34 5.93
CA PRO A 84 0.61 4.36 7.38
C PRO A 84 0.63 5.77 7.97
N ASP A 85 -0.13 5.99 9.04
CA ASP A 85 -0.26 7.23 9.81
C ASP A 85 1.09 7.90 10.12
N SER A 86 2.06 7.10 10.58
CA SER A 86 3.41 7.57 10.90
C SER A 86 4.20 8.03 9.67
N TYR A 87 3.94 7.44 8.51
CA TYR A 87 4.64 7.73 7.26
C TYR A 87 4.16 9.06 6.72
N GLU A 88 2.87 9.34 6.81
CA GLU A 88 2.30 10.63 6.46
C GLU A 88 2.85 11.76 7.34
N ARG A 89 2.95 11.54 8.66
CA ARG A 89 3.46 12.53 9.61
C ARG A 89 4.95 12.81 9.47
N ASN A 90 5.77 11.75 9.35
CA ASN A 90 7.24 11.86 9.38
C ASN A 90 7.86 11.96 7.98
N GLY A 91 7.06 11.60 6.99
CA GLY A 91 7.31 11.63 5.57
C GLY A 91 7.69 10.27 4.99
N TYR A 92 7.34 10.12 3.72
CA TYR A 92 7.38 8.84 3.00
C TYR A 92 7.77 9.03 1.53
N THR A 93 7.96 7.91 0.84
CA THR A 93 8.00 7.87 -0.62
C THR A 93 7.32 6.61 -1.13
N ILE A 94 7.13 6.51 -2.44
CA ILE A 94 6.62 5.30 -3.08
C ILE A 94 7.77 4.56 -3.75
N LYS A 95 8.02 3.33 -3.32
CA LYS A 95 9.01 2.43 -3.90
C LYS A 95 8.29 1.14 -4.30
N ASP A 96 8.43 0.75 -5.57
CA ASP A 96 7.80 -0.47 -6.10
C ASP A 96 6.28 -0.56 -5.83
N LEU A 97 5.59 0.59 -5.92
CA LEU A 97 4.15 0.79 -5.62
C LEU A 97 3.77 0.64 -4.13
N ILE A 98 4.74 0.63 -3.23
CA ILE A 98 4.54 0.50 -1.79
C ILE A 98 4.97 1.81 -1.11
N ALA A 99 4.16 2.31 -0.18
CA ALA A 99 4.55 3.41 0.68
C ALA A 99 5.63 2.93 1.67
N VAL A 100 6.78 3.59 1.65
CA VAL A 100 7.89 3.31 2.57
C VAL A 100 8.28 4.57 3.31
N LYS A 101 8.72 4.40 4.56
CA LYS A 101 9.24 5.48 5.39
C LYS A 101 10.38 6.20 4.68
N TRP A 102 10.39 7.52 4.72
CA TRP A 102 11.44 8.30 4.08
C TRP A 102 12.81 8.10 4.76
N GLU A 103 13.83 7.81 3.96
CA GLU A 103 15.24 7.88 4.33
C GLU A 103 15.95 8.90 3.45
N ASP A 104 16.89 9.68 4.01
CA ASP A 104 17.61 10.72 3.26
C ASP A 104 18.42 10.15 2.09
N SER A 105 18.82 8.87 2.16
CA SER A 105 19.47 8.12 1.08
C SER A 105 18.60 7.99 -0.18
N PHE A 106 17.28 8.14 -0.06
CA PHE A 106 16.36 8.10 -1.20
C PHE A 106 16.41 9.37 -2.05
N ALA A 107 16.79 10.51 -1.47
CA ALA A 107 17.00 11.73 -2.25
C ALA A 107 18.10 11.56 -3.30
N GLU A 108 19.20 10.88 -2.93
CA GLU A 108 20.32 10.59 -3.84
C GLU A 108 19.93 9.65 -4.98
N GLN A 109 18.90 8.84 -4.76
CA GLN A 109 18.32 7.92 -5.75
C GLN A 109 17.22 8.58 -6.60
N GLY A 110 16.91 9.86 -6.34
CA GLY A 110 15.93 10.64 -7.10
C GLY A 110 14.47 10.45 -6.65
N TYR A 111 14.24 9.80 -5.52
CA TYR A 111 12.90 9.75 -4.92
C TYR A 111 12.52 11.10 -4.31
N LYS A 112 11.22 11.31 -4.21
CA LYS A 112 10.62 12.50 -3.60
C LYS A 112 10.05 12.15 -2.22
N LYS A 113 10.29 13.03 -1.25
CA LYS A 113 9.66 12.97 0.07
C LYS A 113 8.26 13.59 0.00
N TYR A 114 7.27 12.88 0.50
CA TYR A 114 5.90 13.34 0.70
C TYR A 114 5.59 13.42 2.20
N VAL A 115 4.63 14.29 2.55
CA VAL A 115 4.03 14.44 3.88
C VAL A 115 2.57 14.77 3.63
N SER A 116 1.67 14.14 4.36
CA SER A 116 0.21 14.26 4.19
C SER A 116 -0.50 14.22 5.55
N ASN A 117 -1.81 14.39 5.54
CA ASN A 117 -2.66 14.41 6.72
C ASN A 117 -3.31 13.04 6.95
N TYR A 118 -2.82 12.31 7.93
CA TYR A 118 -3.33 10.98 8.33
C TYR A 118 -4.80 10.86 8.75
N LEU A 119 -5.53 11.97 8.79
CA LEU A 119 -6.96 12.00 9.06
C LEU A 119 -7.80 12.27 7.81
N GLU A 120 -7.15 12.55 6.68
CA GLU A 120 -7.77 12.97 5.43
C GLU A 120 -7.09 12.28 4.25
N SER A 121 -7.75 11.26 3.72
CA SER A 121 -7.27 10.46 2.58
C SER A 121 -6.88 11.25 1.32
N ASN A 122 -7.27 12.52 1.24
CA ASN A 122 -6.92 13.46 0.19
C ASN A 122 -6.58 14.82 0.80
N THR A 123 -5.31 15.01 1.17
CA THR A 123 -4.85 16.20 1.89
C THR A 123 -5.15 17.51 1.14
N ALA A 124 -5.03 17.53 -0.20
CA ALA A 124 -5.39 18.71 -1.00
C ALA A 124 -6.90 18.95 -1.17
N GLY A 125 -7.76 18.03 -0.72
CA GLY A 125 -9.22 18.12 -0.86
C GLY A 125 -9.74 17.91 -2.29
N ASP A 126 -8.96 17.24 -3.14
CA ASP A 126 -9.32 16.86 -4.50
C ASP A 126 -9.76 15.37 -4.56
N PRO A 127 -10.20 14.84 -5.72
CA PRO A 127 -10.80 13.51 -5.76
C PRO A 127 -9.78 12.37 -5.73
N TYR A 128 -8.47 12.65 -5.67
CA TYR A 128 -7.42 11.63 -5.65
C TYR A 128 -6.83 11.48 -4.26
N THR A 129 -6.60 10.24 -3.83
CA THR A 129 -5.97 10.00 -2.53
C THR A 129 -4.50 10.40 -2.52
N ASP A 130 -3.94 10.55 -1.32
CA ASP A 130 -2.53 10.88 -1.16
C ASP A 130 -1.65 9.75 -1.70
N TYR A 131 -2.05 8.48 -1.49
CA TYR A 131 -1.42 7.34 -2.18
C TYR A 131 -1.53 7.41 -3.70
N GLU A 132 -2.71 7.71 -4.26
CA GLU A 132 -2.90 7.78 -5.72
C GLU A 132 -1.93 8.80 -6.32
N LYS A 133 -1.87 9.99 -5.73
CA LYS A 133 -0.96 11.07 -6.10
C LYS A 133 0.51 10.69 -5.99
N ALA A 134 0.92 10.19 -4.83
CA ALA A 134 2.32 9.83 -4.57
C ALA A 134 2.80 8.66 -5.46
N SER A 135 1.91 7.71 -5.77
CA SER A 135 2.22 6.53 -6.60
C SER A 135 2.14 6.80 -8.11
N GLY A 136 1.48 7.89 -8.52
CA GLY A 136 1.22 8.14 -9.95
C GLY A 136 0.03 7.35 -10.50
N SER A 137 -0.78 6.73 -9.64
CA SER A 137 -1.93 5.88 -9.99
C SER A 137 -3.21 6.70 -10.24
N PHE A 138 -3.10 7.84 -10.90
CA PHE A 138 -4.19 8.76 -11.19
C PHE A 138 -4.10 9.30 -12.64
N ASP A 139 -5.04 10.16 -13.03
CA ASP A 139 -5.05 10.71 -14.38
C ASP A 139 -3.79 11.53 -14.68
N LYS A 140 -2.99 11.06 -15.63
CA LYS A 140 -1.74 11.70 -16.06
C LYS A 140 -1.95 13.06 -16.74
N ALA A 141 -3.19 13.39 -17.11
CA ALA A 141 -3.56 14.71 -17.61
C ALA A 141 -3.56 15.79 -16.51
N ILE A 142 -3.57 15.40 -15.23
CA ILE A 142 -3.42 16.33 -14.11
C ILE A 142 -2.05 17.01 -14.18
N LYS A 143 -2.07 18.32 -13.97
CA LYS A 143 -0.88 19.18 -14.03
C LYS A 143 0.15 18.75 -13.00
N THR A 144 1.43 18.90 -13.32
CA THR A 144 2.54 18.45 -12.47
C THR A 144 2.50 19.08 -11.07
N GLU A 145 2.07 20.34 -10.96
CA GLU A 145 1.94 21.05 -9.69
C GLU A 145 0.82 20.53 -8.77
N ALA A 146 -0.13 19.75 -9.30
CA ALA A 146 -1.27 19.19 -8.56
C ALA A 146 -1.11 17.69 -8.28
N ARG A 147 0.12 17.18 -8.40
CA ARG A 147 0.44 15.75 -8.20
C ARG A 147 0.93 15.45 -6.79
N ASP A 148 1.12 16.48 -5.98
CA ASP A 148 1.50 16.31 -4.59
C ASP A 148 0.23 16.19 -3.74
N PRO A 149 0.25 15.29 -2.74
CA PRO A 149 -0.73 15.23 -1.65
C PRO A 149 -1.01 16.60 -1.04
#